data_AF-A0A9E6JEX7-F1
#
_entry.id   AF-A0A9E6JEX7-F1
#
_cell.length_a   1.000
_cell.length_b   1.000
_cell.length_c   1.000
_cell.angle_alpha   90.00
_cell.angle_beta   90.00
_cell.angle_gamma   90.00
#
_symmetry.space_group_name_H-M   'P 1'
#
loop_
_entity.id
_entity.type
_entity.pdbx_description
1 polymer ?
#
loop_
_entity_poly.entity_id
_entity_poly.type
_entity_poly.pdbx_seq_one_letter_code
_entity_poly.pdbx_strand_id
1 'polypeptide(L)' 'GEAVALSLDGNTLAVGAAYEDSDGTGVNSGAEADNSAVKSGAVYIY' A
#
# COMPACT_ATOMS: atom_id res chain seq x y z
N GLY A 1 -4.52 -5.53 -7.08
CA GLY A 1 -3.29 -6.02 -6.44
C GLY A 1 -2.41 -6.59 -7.52
N GLU A 2 -1.28 -5.96 -7.81
CA GLU A 2 -0.33 -6.41 -8.85
C GLU A 2 0.65 -7.45 -8.29
N ALA A 3 0.92 -7.41 -6.98
CA ALA A 3 1.81 -8.37 -6.31
C ALA A 3 1.34 -8.67 -4.88
N VAL A 4 1.68 -9.87 -4.39
CA VAL A 4 1.44 -10.32 -3.02
C VAL A 4 2.68 -11.07 -2.51
N ALA A 5 3.09 -10.82 -1.27
CA ALA A 5 4.17 -11.54 -0.61
C ALA A 5 3.82 -11.84 0.84
N LEU A 6 4.19 -13.03 1.32
CA LEU A 6 4.03 -13.46 2.70
C LEU A 6 5.41 -13.66 3.33
N SER A 7 5.58 -13.20 4.57
CA SER A 7 6.78 -13.47 5.35
C SER A 7 6.95 -14.96 5.62
N LEU A 8 8.20 -15.40 5.83
CA LEU A 8 8.50 -16.81 6.09
C LEU A 8 7.81 -17.33 7.36
N ASP A 9 7.63 -16.47 8.36
CA ASP A 9 6.94 -16.80 9.61
C ASP A 9 5.41 -16.73 9.50
N GLY A 10 4.87 -16.29 8.35
CA GLY A 10 3.44 -16.20 8.09
C GLY A 10 2.71 -15.06 8.80
N ASN A 11 3.43 -14.17 9.48
CA ASN A 11 2.85 -13.10 10.30
C ASN A 11 2.71 -11.76 9.57
N THR A 12 3.21 -11.64 8.34
CA THR A 12 3.18 -10.39 7.60
C THR A 12 2.84 -10.63 6.13
N LEU A 13 1.76 -10.02 5.67
CA LEU A 13 1.31 -10.03 4.28
C LEU A 13 1.50 -8.63 3.68
N ALA A 14 2.26 -8.55 2.59
CA ALA A 14 2.39 -7.33 1.79
C ALA A 14 1.56 -7.45 0.50
N VAL A 15 0.73 -6.45 0.22
CA VAL A 15 -0.10 -6.37 -0.99
C VAL A 15 0.23 -5.10 -1.75
N GLY A 16 0.73 -5.24 -2.97
CA GLY A 16 1.05 -4.12 -3.86
C GLY A 16 -0.18 -3.62 -4.61
N ALA A 17 -0.43 -2.32 -4.54
CA ALA A 17 -1.48 -1.60 -5.26
C ALA A 17 -0.85 -0.54 -6.18
N ALA A 18 -0.35 -0.93 -7.34
CA ALA A 18 0.42 -0.06 -8.23
C ALA A 18 -0.36 1.13 -8.81
N TYR A 19 -1.69 1.13 -8.68
CA TYR A 19 -2.58 2.19 -9.16
C TYR A 19 -3.39 2.79 -8.01
N GLU A 20 -2.91 2.66 -6.78
CA GLU A 20 -3.49 3.42 -5.68
C GLU A 20 -3.27 4.91 -5.92
N ASP A 21 -4.31 5.69 -5.64
CA ASP A 21 -4.27 7.13 -5.77
C ASP A 21 -4.20 7.68 -4.35
N SER A 22 -3.01 8.06 -3.88
CA SER A 22 -2.84 8.82 -2.62
C SER A 22 -1.48 9.51 -2.54
N ASP A 23 -1.42 10.66 -1.87
CA ASP A 23 -0.16 11.35 -1.52
C ASP A 23 0.37 10.91 -0.13
N GLY A 24 -0.13 9.77 0.36
CA GLY A 24 0.26 9.19 1.64
C GLY A 24 1.71 8.73 1.64
N THR A 25 2.48 9.16 2.63
CA THR A 25 3.85 8.68 2.87
C THR A 25 3.98 8.12 4.28
N GLY A 26 4.77 7.05 4.43
CA GLY A 26 4.86 6.31 5.69
C GLY A 26 3.67 5.38 5.92
N VAL A 27 3.58 4.82 7.13
CA VAL A 27 2.54 3.86 7.53
C VAL A 27 1.47 4.56 8.37
N ASN A 28 0.19 4.31 8.10
CA ASN A 28 -0.96 4.93 8.78
C ASN A 28 -0.95 6.45 8.64
N SER A 29 -0.66 6.94 7.43
CA SER A 29 -0.64 8.37 7.16
C SER A 29 -2.06 8.92 7.11
N GLY A 30 -2.28 10.16 7.55
CA GLY A 30 -3.60 10.81 7.43
C GLY A 30 -4.03 11.08 5.99
N ALA A 31 -3.13 10.91 5.02
CA ALA A 31 -3.36 11.12 3.59
C ALA A 31 -3.63 9.82 2.82
N GLU A 32 -3.80 8.67 3.50
CA GLU A 32 -4.16 7.40 2.83
C GLU A 32 -5.53 7.43 2.14
N ALA A 33 -6.41 8.35 2.56
CA ALA A 33 -7.70 8.59 1.92
C ALA A 33 -7.68 9.79 0.94
N ASP A 34 -6.51 10.40 0.73
CA ASP A 34 -6.35 11.35 -0.37
C ASP A 34 -6.33 10.58 -1.70
N ASN A 35 -6.88 11.16 -2.75
CA ASN A 35 -6.87 10.62 -4.11
C ASN A 35 -6.29 11.62 -5.13
N SER A 36 -5.59 12.66 -4.65
CA SER A 36 -5.06 13.72 -5.51
C SER A 36 -3.84 13.28 -6.34
N ALA A 37 -3.08 12.28 -5.87
CA ALA A 37 -1.90 11.75 -6.55
C ALA A 37 -2.22 10.50 -7.38
N VAL A 38 -2.60 10.70 -8.64
CA VAL A 38 -3.07 9.63 -9.53
C VAL A 38 -1.97 8.60 -9.83
N LYS A 39 -2.29 7.33 -9.60
CA LYS A 39 -1.47 6.13 -9.81
C LYS A 39 -0.10 6.23 -9.17
N SER A 40 -0.01 6.86 -8.01
CA SER A 40 1.22 6.96 -7.22
C SER A 40 1.66 5.59 -6.69
N GLY A 41 0.69 4.72 -6.42
CA GLY A 41 0.90 3.37 -5.94
C GLY A 41 1.12 3.28 -4.43
N ALA A 42 0.77 2.13 -3.86
CA ALA A 42 0.91 1.86 -2.43
C ALA A 42 1.25 0.40 -2.16
N VAL A 43 1.69 0.13 -0.92
CA VAL A 43 1.82 -1.22 -0.37
C VAL A 43 1.07 -1.25 0.96
N TYR A 44 0.15 -2.21 1.08
CA TYR A 44 -0.57 -2.48 2.32
C TYR A 44 0.08 -3.65 3.06
N ILE A 45 0.28 -3.50 4.37
CA ILE A 45 0.86 -4.51 5.25
C ILE A 45 -0.22 -4.98 6.24
N TYR A 46 -0.36 -6.30 6.39
CA TYR A 46 -1.28 -6.97 7.32
C TYR A 46 -0.54 -7.96 8.20
#